data_AF-A0A3D0LAA4-F1
#
_entry.id   AF-A0A3D0LAA4-F1
#
_cell.length_a   1.000
_cell.length_b   1.000
_cell.length_c   1.000
_cell.angle_alpha   90.00
_cell.angle_beta   90.00
_cell.angle_gamma   90.00
#
_symmetry.space_group_name_H-M   'P 1'
#
loop_
_entity.id
_entity.type
_entity.pdbx_description
1 polymer ?
#
loop_
_entity_poly.entity_id
_entity_poly.type
_entity_poly.pdbx_seq_one_letter_code
_entity_poly.pdbx_strand_id
1 'polypeptide(L)' 'MRHVRRVFWSSSPNNNNNAWEQRFSDGNQNNNNKNNTNCVRAVRGFMRGRTG' A
#
# COMPACT_ATOMS: atom_id res chain seq x y z
N MET A 1 2.76 -0.49 -23.50
CA MET A 1 2.29 0.00 -22.18
C MET A 1 3.54 0.34 -21.36
N ARG A 2 3.77 1.61 -20.98
CA ARG A 2 4.90 1.96 -20.10
C ARG A 2 4.52 1.59 -18.67
N HIS A 3 5.22 0.63 -18.05
CA HIS A 3 5.07 0.37 -16.62
C HIS A 3 5.60 1.56 -15.82
N VAL A 4 4.71 2.51 -15.49
CA VAL A 4 5.02 3.52 -14.48
C VAL A 4 5.13 2.77 -13.14
N ARG A 5 6.35 2.72 -12.59
CA ARG A 5 6.63 2.11 -11.29
C ARG A 5 6.06 2.98 -10.17
N ARG A 6 4.74 2.93 -9.98
CA ARG A 6 4.07 3.61 -8.87
C ARG A 6 4.11 2.77 -7.60
N VAL A 7 4.40 3.46 -6.51
CA VAL A 7 4.51 2.90 -5.18
C VAL A 7 3.39 3.49 -4.33
N PHE A 8 2.72 2.64 -3.56
CA PHE A 8 1.52 3.01 -2.81
C PHE A 8 1.73 2.76 -1.33
N TRP A 9 1.35 3.72 -0.50
CA TRP A 9 1.40 3.55 0.95
C TRP A 9 0.45 2.45 1.43
N SER A 10 0.94 1.67 2.40
CA SER A 10 0.15 0.81 3.27
C SER A 10 -0.17 1.54 4.58
N SER A 11 -1.24 1.14 5.27
CA SER A 11 -1.54 1.61 6.63
C SER A 11 -0.62 1.02 7.70
N SER A 12 0.26 0.09 7.33
CA SER A 12 1.17 -0.58 8.27
C SER A 12 2.44 0.25 8.52
N PRO A 13 2.73 0.63 9.79
CA PRO A 13 4.00 1.27 10.13
C PRO A 13 5.16 0.25 10.07
N ASN A 14 6.35 0.70 9.67
CA ASN A 14 7.58 -0.07 9.81
C ASN A 14 8.34 0.32 11.09
N ASN A 15 8.44 1.62 11.36
CA ASN A 15 9.00 2.18 12.60
C ASN A 15 8.48 3.61 12.83
N ASN A 16 9.10 4.37 13.74
CA ASN A 16 8.69 5.74 14.05
C ASN A 16 8.72 6.66 12.81
N ASN A 17 9.70 6.48 11.93
CA ASN A 17 9.92 7.35 10.77
C ASN A 17 9.42 6.76 9.45
N ASN A 18 9.25 5.44 9.35
CA ASN A 18 8.96 4.74 8.10
C ASN A 18 7.61 4.00 8.12
N ALA A 19 6.98 3.92 6.95
CA ALA A 19 5.79 3.09 6.69
C ALA A 19 6.06 2.10 5.56
N TRP A 20 5.26 1.03 5.49
CA TRP A 20 5.33 0.06 4.40
C TRP A 20 4.69 0.62 3.13
N GLU A 21 5.29 0.27 1.99
CA GLU A 21 4.83 0.64 0.66
C GLU A 21 4.76 -0.61 -0.25
N GLN A 22 3.75 -0.64 -1.12
CA GLN A 22 3.49 -1.72 -2.07
C GLN A 22 3.62 -1.21 -3.50
N ARG A 23 4.42 -1.90 -4.31
CA ARG A 23 4.44 -1.72 -5.76
C ARG A 23 3.56 -2.79 -6.42
N PHE A 24 2.47 -2.37 -7.05
CA PHE A 24 1.53 -3.29 -7.70
C PHE A 24 1.99 -3.77 -9.09
N SER A 25 3.00 -3.13 -9.69
CA SER A 25 3.50 -3.53 -11.02
C SER A 25 4.31 -4.82 -11.01
N ASP A 26 4.95 -5.14 -9.88
CA ASP A 26 5.86 -6.28 -9.73
C ASP A 26 5.75 -6.99 -8.36
N GLY A 27 4.80 -6.56 -7.50
CA GLY A 27 4.59 -7.15 -6.18
C GLY A 27 5.63 -6.74 -5.13
N ASN A 28 6.63 -5.91 -5.46
CA ASN A 28 7.69 -5.56 -4.52
C ASN A 28 7.16 -4.79 -3.30
N GLN A 29 7.55 -5.23 -2.11
CA GLN A 29 7.27 -4.58 -0.83
C GLN A 29 8.52 -3.93 -0.29
N ASN A 30 8.40 -2.70 0.22
CA ASN A 30 9.50 -1.98 0.84
C ASN A 30 8.98 -1.07 1.96
N ASN A 31 9.86 -0.36 2.65
CA ASN A 31 9.48 0.70 3.58
C ASN A 31 10.23 2.00 3.27
N ASN A 32 9.59 3.13 3.54
CA ASN A 32 10.15 4.45 3.24
C ASN A 32 9.67 5.50 4.27
N ASN A 33 10.34 6.65 4.31
CA ASN A 33 10.05 7.73 5.25
C ASN A 33 8.62 8.26 5.03
N LYS A 34 7.84 8.40 6.12
CA LYS A 34 6.45 8.87 6.12
C LYS A 34 6.28 10.30 5.59
N ASN A 35 7.36 11.09 5.58
CA ASN A 35 7.37 12.45 5.04
C ASN A 35 7.43 12.48 3.50
N ASN A 36 7.66 11.35 2.84
CA ASN A 36 7.74 11.29 1.38
C ASN A 36 6.34 11.24 0.73
N THR A 37 6.21 11.91 -0.41
CA THR A 37 4.98 11.91 -1.21
C THR A 37 4.92 10.67 -2.08
N ASN A 38 4.17 9.65 -1.65
CA ASN A 38 3.82 8.47 -2.46
C ASN A 38 2.30 8.42 -2.75
N CYS A 39 1.90 7.57 -3.69
CA CYS A 39 0.49 7.36 -4.00
C CYS A 39 -0.24 6.66 -2.83
N VAL A 40 -1.56 6.84 -2.76
CA VAL A 40 -2.44 6.07 -1.88
C VAL A 40 -3.49 5.35 -2.71
N ARG A 41 -3.93 4.18 -2.27
CA ARG A 41 -5.02 3.43 -2.90
C ARG A 41 -5.91 2.84 -1.81
N ALA A 42 -7.18 3.23 -1.78
CA ALA A 42 -8.15 2.62 -0.87
C ALA A 42 -8.44 1.16 -1.26
N VAL A 43 -8.55 0.29 -0.27
CA VAL A 43 -8.92 -1.12 -0.43
C VAL A 43 -10.26 -1.34 0.25
N ARG A 44 -11.25 -1.89 -0.47
CA ARG A 44 -12.58 -2.19 0.09
C ARG A 44 -12.61 -3.63 0.61
N GLY A 45 -12.93 -3.79 1.89
CA GLY A 45 -13.27 -5.09 2.46
C GLY A 45 -14.75 -5.41 2.23
N PHE A 46 -15.08 -6.68 2.07
CA PHE A 46 -16.46 -7.15 1.99
C PHE A 46 -16.76 -8.00 3.23
N MET A 47 -17.85 -7.68 3.94
CA MET A 47 -18.34 -8.53 5.02
C MET A 47 -19.14 -9.67 4.40
N ARG A 48 -18.80 -10.92 4.71
CA ARG A 48 -19.61 -12.06 4.28
C ARG A 48 -20.92 -12.02 5.05
N GLY A 49 -22.04 -11.83 4.36
CA GLY A 49 -23.36 -11.93 4.97
C GLY A 49 -23.53 -13.28 5.63
N ARG A 50 -23.79 -13.30 6.94
CA ARG A 50 -24.23 -14.51 7.63
C ARG A 50 -25.66 -14.79 7.18
N THR A 51 -25.82 -15.64 6.18
CA THR A 51 -27.07 -16.38 5.97
C THR A 51 -27.06 -17.53 6.96
N GLY A 52 -27.81 -17.37 8.05
CA GLY A 52 -28.25 -18.46 8.91
C GLY A 52 -29.60 -18.99 8.43
#